data_AF-A0A7N2MW57-F1
#
_entry.id   AF-A0A7N2MW57-F1
#
_cell.length_a   1.000
_cell.length_b   1.000
_cell.length_c   1.000
_cell.angle_alpha   90.00
_cell.angle_beta   90.00
_cell.angle_gamma   90.00
#
_symmetry.space_group_name_H-M   'P 1'
#
loop_
_entity.id
_entity.type
_entity.pdbx_description
1 polymer ?
#
loop_
_entity_poly.entity_id
_entity_poly.type
_entity_poly.pdbx_seq_one_letter_code
_entity_poly.pdbx_strand_id
1 'polypeptide(L)'
;MILLQSHSRFLLQTLLNRVHNLDKAVELDYNWVEFDDVRFHIQVSLKNSHVLLLSVSLPSPPAEAIFFNGLPFGAIEAIKAAYGVVVQILDPPKDGFNLTLKLNLSKLPPDEGSTSSFSKVIISLL
;
A
#
# COMPACT_ATOMS: atom_id res chain seq x y z
N MET A 1 -0.03 -25.37 5.35
CA MET A 1 0.09 -24.67 4.06
C MET A 1 1.44 -25.03 3.47
N ILE A 2 1.50 -25.48 2.21
CA ILE A 2 2.76 -25.92 1.57
C ILE A 2 3.45 -24.76 0.83
N LEU A 3 2.69 -23.74 0.41
CA LEU A 3 3.19 -22.50 -0.21
C LEU A 3 2.86 -21.29 0.68
N LEU A 4 3.79 -20.34 0.79
CA LEU A 4 3.59 -19.06 1.47
C LEU A 4 2.62 -18.21 0.63
N GLN A 5 1.73 -17.44 1.27
CA GLN A 5 0.91 -16.46 0.55
C GLN A 5 1.80 -15.32 0.09
N SER A 6 1.65 -14.88 -1.17
CA SER A 6 2.47 -13.79 -1.72
C SER A 6 2.10 -12.43 -1.14
N HIS A 7 0.83 -12.20 -0.82
CA HIS A 7 0.31 -10.92 -0.35
C HIS A 7 0.18 -10.87 1.18
N SER A 8 0.43 -9.69 1.74
CA SER A 8 0.17 -9.40 3.15
C SER A 8 -1.32 -9.53 3.49
N ARG A 9 -1.70 -10.56 4.26
CA ARG A 9 -3.09 -10.76 4.71
C ARG A 9 -3.58 -9.62 5.60
N PHE A 10 -2.69 -9.11 6.46
CA PHE A 10 -3.04 -8.03 7.38
C PHE A 10 -3.28 -6.72 6.63
N LEU A 11 -2.41 -6.39 5.67
CA LEU A 11 -2.56 -5.22 4.83
C LEU A 11 -3.83 -5.29 3.98
N LEU A 12 -4.07 -6.43 3.33
CA LEU A 12 -5.28 -6.67 2.55
C LEU A 12 -6.53 -6.46 3.40
N GLN A 13 -6.61 -7.10 4.57
CA GLN A 13 -7.77 -6.98 5.45
C GLN A 13 -7.96 -5.56 5.95
N THR A 14 -6.87 -4.85 6.27
CA THR A 14 -6.90 -3.44 6.68
C THR A 14 -7.47 -2.56 5.58
N LEU A 15 -7.00 -2.71 4.34
CA LEU A 15 -7.47 -1.93 3.19
C LEU A 15 -8.92 -2.26 2.83
N LEU A 16 -9.30 -3.55 2.82
CA LEU A 16 -10.68 -3.97 2.60
C LEU A 16 -11.60 -3.38 3.66
N ASN A 17 -11.28 -3.56 4.95
CA ASN A 17 -12.07 -3.01 6.05
C ASN A 17 -12.21 -1.48 5.93
N ARG A 18 -11.13 -0.79 5.53
CA ARG A 18 -11.15 0.66 5.35
C ARG A 18 -12.13 1.07 4.26
N VAL A 19 -12.10 0.41 3.11
CA VAL A 19 -12.99 0.79 2.01
C VAL A 19 -14.46 0.49 2.31
N HIS A 20 -14.76 -0.64 2.93
CA HIS A 20 -16.13 -0.96 3.37
C HIS A 20 -16.68 0.02 4.42
N ASN A 21 -15.82 0.78 5.09
CA ASN A 21 -16.18 1.69 6.17
C ASN A 21 -15.70 3.13 5.89
N LEU A 22 -15.65 3.57 4.62
CA LEU A 22 -15.16 4.91 4.26
C LEU A 22 -15.90 6.05 4.96
N ASP A 23 -17.22 5.90 5.12
CA ASP A 23 -18.08 6.89 5.78
C ASP A 23 -17.89 6.92 7.30
N LYS A 24 -17.27 5.87 7.87
CA LYS A 24 -16.89 5.86 9.28
C LYS A 24 -15.54 6.57 9.39
N ALA A 25 -15.56 7.77 9.95
CA ALA A 25 -14.37 8.55 10.25
C ALA A 25 -13.58 7.88 11.38
N VAL A 26 -12.82 6.84 11.04
CA VAL A 26 -11.91 6.13 11.94
C VAL A 26 -10.48 6.54 11.61
N GLU A 27 -9.72 6.94 12.63
CA GLU A 27 -8.28 7.14 12.51
C GLU A 27 -7.56 5.80 12.54
N LEU A 28 -6.56 5.62 11.68
CA LEU A 28 -5.72 4.42 11.66
C LEU A 28 -4.26 4.85 11.78
N ASP A 29 -3.51 4.15 12.63
CA ASP A 29 -2.05 4.24 12.72
C ASP A 29 -1.51 2.85 13.08
N TYR A 30 -1.09 2.08 12.07
CA TYR A 30 -0.62 0.70 12.23
C TYR A 30 0.78 0.54 11.69
N ASN A 31 1.66 -0.04 12.50
CA ASN A 31 3.02 -0.41 12.13
C ASN A 31 3.19 -1.91 12.31
N TRP A 32 3.74 -2.59 11.31
CA TRP A 32 4.08 -4.02 11.42
C TRP A 32 5.24 -4.38 10.51
N VAL A 33 5.78 -5.57 10.74
CA VAL A 33 6.89 -6.15 9.97
C VAL A 33 6.42 -7.46 9.36
N GLU A 34 6.78 -7.70 8.10
CA GLU A 34 6.52 -8.95 7.39
C GLU A 34 7.82 -9.72 7.10
N PHE A 35 7.70 -10.79 6.30
CA PHE A 35 8.84 -11.57 5.84
C PHE A 35 9.91 -10.68 5.20
N ASP A 36 11.17 -11.09 5.34
CA ASP A 36 12.36 -10.37 4.88
C ASP A 36 12.52 -8.95 5.47
N ASP A 37 12.01 -8.73 6.68
CA ASP A 37 12.11 -7.46 7.42
C ASP A 37 11.47 -6.26 6.69
N VAL A 38 10.49 -6.51 5.81
CA VAL A 38 9.70 -5.45 5.17
C VAL A 38 8.81 -4.80 6.22
N ARG A 39 8.94 -3.48 6.40
CA ARG A 39 8.19 -2.73 7.41
C ARG A 39 7.12 -1.90 6.74
N PHE A 40 5.90 -2.02 7.24
CA PHE A 40 4.76 -1.28 6.75
C PHE A 40 4.27 -0.29 7.82
N HIS A 41 3.85 0.89 7.35
CA HIS A 41 3.12 1.86 8.15
C HIS A 41 1.88 2.33 7.40
N ILE A 42 0.70 2.14 7.99
CA ILE A 42 -0.55 2.71 7.50
C ILE A 42 -0.99 3.86 8.39
N GLN A 43 -1.36 4.98 7.76
CA GLN A 43 -2.03 6.08 8.43
C GLN A 43 -3.27 6.55 7.68
N VAL A 44 -4.35 6.80 8.42
CA VAL A 44 -5.55 7.50 7.95
C VAL A 44 -5.91 8.54 9.01
N SER A 45 -6.11 9.79 8.61
CA SER A 45 -6.46 10.87 9.54
C SER A 45 -7.96 11.19 9.50
N LEU A 46 -8.52 11.67 10.61
CA LEU A 46 -9.92 12.14 10.66
C LEU A 46 -10.21 13.29 9.68
N LYS A 47 -9.21 14.13 9.39
CA LYS A 47 -9.34 15.26 8.46
C LYS A 47 -9.52 14.82 7.01
N ASN A 48 -9.06 13.62 6.67
CA ASN A 48 -9.14 13.10 5.31
C ASN A 48 -9.31 11.58 5.31
N SER A 49 -10.52 11.15 5.69
CA SER A 49 -10.93 9.74 5.84
C SER A 49 -10.87 8.93 4.53
N HIS A 50 -10.91 9.60 3.38
CA HIS A 50 -10.81 8.97 2.06
C HIS A 50 -9.37 8.80 1.58
N VAL A 51 -8.39 9.34 2.33
CA VAL A 51 -6.97 9.22 1.99
C VAL A 51 -6.28 8.32 2.99
N LEU A 52 -5.58 7.32 2.45
CA LEU A 52 -4.72 6.43 3.22
C LEU A 52 -3.26 6.64 2.80
N LEU A 53 -2.38 6.78 3.78
CA LEU A 53 -0.93 6.77 3.58
C LEU A 53 -0.41 5.38 3.88
N LEU A 54 0.26 4.77 2.92
CA LEU A 54 0.97 3.50 3.05
C LEU A 54 2.46 3.77 2.86
N SER A 55 3.25 3.63 3.92
CA SER A 55 4.70 3.72 3.84
C SER A 55 5.34 2.34 3.98
N VAL A 56 6.37 2.10 3.18
CA VAL A 56 7.06 0.81 3.10
C VAL A 56 8.56 1.03 3.22
N SER A 57 9.19 0.31 4.14
CA SER A 57 10.63 0.17 4.24
C SER A 57 11.01 -1.22 3.77
N LEU A 58 11.93 -1.28 2.82
CA LEU A 58 12.56 -2.50 2.34
C LEU A 58 13.85 -2.74 3.14
N PRO A 59 14.25 -4.01 3.31
CA PRO A 59 15.57 -4.32 3.87
C PRO A 59 16.68 -3.78 2.95
N SER A 60 17.88 -3.65 3.51
CA SER A 60 19.06 -3.33 2.72
C SER A 60 19.24 -4.36 1.60
N PRO A 61 19.40 -3.93 0.34
CA PRO A 61 19.57 -4.85 -0.77
C PRO A 61 20.88 -5.63 -0.66
N PRO A 62 20.95 -6.87 -1.19
CA PRO A 62 22.22 -7.58 -1.35
C PRO A 62 23.15 -6.81 -2.29
N ALA A 63 24.46 -7.07 -2.21
CA ALA A 63 25.49 -6.29 -2.90
C ALA A 63 25.32 -6.28 -4.43
N GLU A 64 24.71 -7.33 -4.98
CA GLU A 64 24.48 -7.51 -6.40
C GLU A 64 23.20 -6.82 -6.90
N ALA A 65 22.30 -6.41 -5.99
CA ALA A 65 21.03 -5.80 -6.35
C ALA A 65 21.14 -4.28 -6.51
N ILE A 66 20.64 -3.78 -7.64
CA ILE A 66 20.68 -2.35 -7.96
C ILE A 66 19.41 -1.68 -7.42
N PHE A 67 19.57 -0.93 -6.34
CA PHE A 67 18.51 -0.10 -5.77
C PHE A 67 18.84 1.38 -5.97
N PHE A 68 17.85 2.15 -6.36
CA PHE A 68 17.91 3.61 -6.44
C PHE A 68 16.98 4.19 -5.39
N ASN A 69 17.52 5.02 -4.51
CA ASN A 69 16.79 5.63 -3.41
C ASN A 69 16.03 4.60 -2.51
N GLY A 70 16.61 3.41 -2.33
CA GLY A 70 16.02 2.34 -1.53
C GLY A 70 14.93 1.52 -2.22
N LEU A 71 14.75 1.68 -3.53
CA LEU A 71 13.80 0.90 -4.33
C LEU A 71 14.49 0.21 -5.52
N PRO A 72 14.01 -0.98 -5.96
CA PRO A 72 14.49 -1.61 -7.19
C PRO A 72 14.31 -0.71 -8.42
N PHE A 73 15.19 -0.85 -9.41
CA PHE A 73 15.07 -0.15 -10.67
C PHE A 73 13.70 -0.40 -11.35
N GLY A 74 13.05 0.67 -11.82
CA GLY A 74 11.74 0.58 -12.48
C GLY A 74 10.53 0.49 -11.54
N ALA A 75 10.72 0.42 -10.23
CA ALA A 75 9.63 0.27 -9.27
C ALA A 75 8.65 1.46 -9.30
N ILE A 76 9.16 2.67 -9.41
CA ILE A 76 8.34 3.90 -9.47
C ILE A 76 7.48 3.92 -10.73
N GLU A 77 8.07 3.57 -11.87
CA GLU A 77 7.39 3.51 -13.17
C GLU A 77 6.32 2.42 -13.16
N ALA A 78 6.62 1.25 -12.60
CA ALA A 78 5.67 0.16 -12.47
C ALA A 78 4.46 0.55 -11.60
N ILE A 79 4.69 1.19 -10.45
CA ILE A 79 3.60 1.66 -9.57
C ILE A 79 2.74 2.71 -10.28
N LYS A 80 3.36 3.68 -10.96
CA LYS A 80 2.63 4.70 -11.73
C LYS A 80 1.80 4.09 -12.84
N ALA A 81 2.36 3.13 -13.59
CA ALA A 81 1.68 2.46 -14.68
C ALA A 81 0.49 1.60 -14.20
N ALA A 82 0.66 0.89 -13.08
CA ALA A 82 -0.36 0.00 -12.56
C ALA A 82 -1.46 0.73 -11.76
N TYR A 83 -1.10 1.75 -10.97
CA TYR A 83 -2.01 2.33 -9.97
C TYR A 83 -2.11 3.86 -9.98
N GLY A 84 -1.50 4.56 -10.95
CA GLY A 84 -1.44 6.03 -10.97
C GLY A 84 -2.79 6.76 -10.95
N VAL A 85 -3.89 6.06 -11.24
CA VAL A 85 -5.26 6.59 -11.11
C VAL A 85 -5.66 6.81 -9.65
N VAL A 86 -5.29 5.87 -8.77
CA VAL A 86 -5.72 5.83 -7.36
C VAL A 86 -4.59 6.10 -6.37
N VAL A 87 -3.34 5.97 -6.81
CA VAL A 87 -2.14 6.16 -5.99
C VAL A 87 -1.33 7.36 -6.47
N GLN A 88 -0.94 8.19 -5.52
CA GLN A 88 0.09 9.20 -5.68
C GLN A 88 1.32 8.79 -4.87
N ILE A 89 2.50 8.76 -5.49
CA ILE A 89 3.77 8.56 -4.79
C ILE A 89 4.16 9.89 -4.14
N LEU A 90 4.49 9.88 -2.86
CA LEU A 90 5.05 11.05 -2.16
C LEU A 90 6.58 11.03 -2.29
N ASP A 91 7.13 12.15 -2.73
CA ASP A 91 8.55 12.39 -2.89
C ASP A 91 8.90 13.76 -2.26
N PRO A 92 9.75 13.81 -1.21
CA PRO A 92 10.42 12.67 -0.59
C PRO A 92 9.45 11.72 0.14
N PRO A 93 9.82 10.42 0.30
CA PRO A 93 9.07 9.51 1.15
C PRO A 93 9.12 9.96 2.61
N LYS A 94 8.23 9.40 3.44
CA LYS A 94 8.24 9.64 4.89
C LYS A 94 9.56 9.17 5.51
N ASP A 95 10.08 9.93 6.47
CA ASP A 95 11.31 9.60 7.19
C ASP A 95 11.31 8.15 7.70
N GLY A 96 12.39 7.44 7.41
CA GLY A 96 12.56 6.03 7.78
C GLY A 96 11.90 5.02 6.84
N PHE A 97 11.32 5.46 5.71
CA PHE A 97 10.73 4.59 4.69
C PHE A 97 11.36 4.83 3.32
N ASN A 98 11.37 3.80 2.47
CA ASN A 98 11.86 3.90 1.10
C ASN A 98 10.77 4.36 0.11
N LEU A 99 9.51 4.13 0.46
CA LEU A 99 8.35 4.49 -0.35
C LEU A 99 7.22 4.97 0.54
N THR A 100 6.55 6.05 0.14
CA THR A 100 5.26 6.44 0.71
C THR A 100 4.24 6.67 -0.40
N LEU A 101 3.14 5.93 -0.33
CA LEU A 101 2.01 6.00 -1.23
C LEU A 101 0.84 6.69 -0.55
N LYS A 102 0.25 7.65 -1.25
CA LYS A 102 -1.02 8.27 -0.89
C LYS A 102 -2.11 7.68 -1.76
N LEU A 103 -2.91 6.78 -1.17
CA LEU A 103 -4.03 6.13 -1.81
C LEU A 103 -5.26 7.03 -1.63
N ASN A 104 -5.91 7.36 -2.75
CA ASN A 104 -7.20 8.05 -2.74
C ASN A 104 -8.32 7.03 -2.93
N LEU A 105 -8.98 6.68 -1.82
CA LEU A 105 -9.97 5.62 -1.79
C LEU A 105 -11.29 6.01 -2.45
N SER A 106 -11.57 7.32 -2.62
CA SER A 106 -12.76 7.77 -3.36
C SER A 106 -12.59 7.71 -4.88
N LYS A 107 -11.37 7.47 -5.38
CA LYS A 107 -11.11 7.21 -6.81
C LYS A 107 -11.16 5.72 -7.15
N LEU A 108 -11.41 4.85 -6.18
CA LEU A 108 -11.58 3.42 -6.45
C LEU A 108 -12.86 3.24 -7.28
N PRO A 109 -12.83 2.35 -8.29
CA PRO A 109 -14.00 2.11 -9.12
C PRO A 109 -15.15 1.63 -8.22
N PRO A 110 -16.38 2.12 -8.43
CA PRO A 110 -17.54 1.67 -7.67
C PRO A 110 -17.72 0.16 -7.85
N ASP A 111 -18.04 -0.52 -6.75
CA ASP A 111 -18.28 -1.96 -6.77
C ASP A 111 -19.61 -2.23 -7.48
N GLU A 112 -19.55 -2.72 -8.71
CA GLU A 112 -20.70 -3.21 -9.50
C GLU A 112 -21.20 -4.57 -8.97
N GLY A 113 -21.22 -4.78 -7.64
CA GLY A 113 -21.76 -5.97 -6.99
C GLY A 113 -20.84 -7.20 -7.01
N SER A 114 -19.54 -7.04 -7.23
CA SER A 114 -18.59 -8.12 -7.02
C SER A 114 -17.39 -7.61 -6.24
N THR A 115 -17.34 -7.99 -4.97
CA THR A 115 -16.16 -7.92 -4.09
C THR A 115 -14.88 -8.42 -4.78
N SER A 116 -15.00 -9.18 -5.88
CA SER A 116 -13.93 -9.60 -6.78
C SER A 116 -13.15 -8.46 -7.45
N SER A 117 -13.78 -7.42 -8.01
CA SER A 117 -13.05 -6.40 -8.80
C SER A 117 -12.29 -5.44 -7.89
N PHE A 118 -12.90 -5.05 -6.78
CA PHE A 118 -12.30 -4.25 -5.74
C PHE A 118 -11.14 -4.99 -5.04
N SER A 119 -11.35 -6.25 -4.64
CA SER A 119 -10.31 -7.07 -4.06
C SER A 119 -9.18 -7.34 -5.05
N LYS A 120 -9.44 -7.45 -6.36
CA LYS A 120 -8.37 -7.60 -7.37
C LYS A 120 -7.48 -6.37 -7.46
N VAL A 121 -8.02 -5.16 -7.36
CA VAL A 121 -7.20 -3.93 -7.36
C VAL A 121 -6.38 -3.84 -6.08
N ILE A 122 -6.97 -4.15 -4.93
CA ILE A 122 -6.28 -4.14 -3.63
C ILE A 122 -5.25 -5.28 -3.54
N ILE A 123 -5.57 -6.48 -4.01
CA ILE A 123 -4.63 -7.61 -4.08
C ILE A 123 -3.52 -7.33 -5.09
N SER A 124 -3.82 -6.65 -6.20
CA SER A 124 -2.78 -6.28 -7.16
C SER A 124 -1.83 -5.23 -6.58
N LEU A 125 -2.32 -4.31 -5.75
CA LEU A 125 -1.51 -3.32 -5.03
C LEU A 125 -0.51 -3.95 -4.03
N LEU A 126 -0.61 -5.25 -3.72
CA LEU A 126 0.11 -5.96 -2.65
C LEU A 126 0.88 -7.18 -3.15
#